data_AF-A0A8H7TGW8-F1
#
_entry.id   AF-A0A8H7TGW8-F1
#
_cell.length_a   1.000
_cell.length_b   1.000
_cell.length_c   1.000
_cell.angle_alpha   90.00
_cell.angle_beta   90.00
_cell.angle_gamma   90.00
#
_symmetry.space_group_name_H-M   'P 1'
#
loop_
_entity.id
_entity.type
_entity.pdbx_description
1 polymer ?
#
loop_
_entity_poly.entity_id
_entity_poly.type
_entity_poly.pdbx_seq_one_letter_code
_entity_poly.pdbx_strand_id
1 'polypeptide(L)'
;MRCTACTKLEVLLLGPLKACGRCKNARHCSFECQKTDWKSHKVVCAAQATSQQPSGPSSSADVSASISISDSSSSLIDAYRLRVADEIEYKYKHTDLILEIVGNILVSQAINLNNAETDGVPVPGTGLDGFLDLAEKTGTVMPVWWSKELREECFALATGADA
;
A
#
# COMPACT_ATOMS: atom_id res chain seq x y z
N MET A 1 -2.80 7.76 -8.51
CA MET A 1 -2.15 9.08 -8.77
C MET A 1 -2.67 10.11 -7.78
N ARG A 2 -1.97 11.23 -7.58
CA ARG A 2 -2.37 12.31 -6.64
C ARG A 2 -2.25 13.69 -7.28
N CYS A 3 -3.06 14.64 -6.83
CA CYS A 3 -2.99 16.04 -7.24
C CYS A 3 -1.65 16.64 -6.84
N THR A 4 -0.94 17.27 -7.77
CA THR A 4 0.38 17.87 -7.50
C THR A 4 0.30 19.05 -6.52
N ALA A 5 -0.84 19.76 -6.47
CA ALA A 5 -1.01 20.96 -5.65
C ALA A 5 -1.45 20.68 -4.21
N CYS A 6 -2.43 19.78 -4.04
CA CYS A 6 -3.08 19.53 -2.74
C CYS A 6 -2.91 18.10 -2.23
N THR A 7 -2.08 17.30 -2.93
CA THR A 7 -1.74 15.90 -2.62
C THR A 7 -2.91 14.91 -2.53
N LYS A 8 -4.15 15.36 -2.76
CA LYS A 8 -5.34 14.51 -2.73
C LYS A 8 -5.23 13.37 -3.75
N LEU A 9 -5.51 12.15 -3.29
CA LEU A 9 -5.52 10.94 -4.11
C LEU A 9 -6.68 10.96 -5.11
N GLU A 10 -6.42 10.46 -6.31
CA GLU A 10 -7.42 10.40 -7.39
C GLU A 10 -8.65 9.55 -7.03
N VAL A 11 -8.46 8.50 -6.22
CA VAL A 11 -9.56 7.64 -5.75
C VAL A 11 -10.55 8.36 -4.83
N LEU A 12 -10.17 9.53 -4.29
CA LEU A 12 -11.01 10.35 -3.39
C LEU A 12 -11.69 11.52 -4.13
N LEU A 13 -11.66 11.53 -5.47
CA LEU A 13 -12.22 12.62 -6.29
C LEU A 13 -13.45 12.15 -7.06
N LEU A 14 -14.37 13.08 -7.32
CA LEU A 14 -15.56 12.87 -8.17
C LEU A 14 -15.22 12.65 -9.66
N GLY A 15 -13.94 12.59 -10.02
CA GLY A 15 -13.47 12.41 -11.38
C GLY A 15 -11.96 12.34 -11.48
N PRO A 16 -11.43 11.96 -12.66
CA PRO A 16 -10.00 11.77 -12.86
C PRO A 16 -9.23 13.09 -12.74
N LEU A 17 -7.94 12.99 -12.40
CA LEU A 17 -7.06 14.14 -12.38
C LEU A 17 -6.81 14.66 -13.81
N LYS A 18 -6.93 15.97 -13.97
CA LYS A 18 -6.69 16.68 -15.23
C LYS A 18 -5.20 16.90 -15.41
N ALA A 19 -4.65 16.42 -16.52
CA ALA A 19 -3.27 16.65 -16.87
C ALA A 19 -3.05 18.11 -17.30
N CYS A 20 -1.88 18.66 -17.01
CA CYS A 20 -1.47 19.98 -17.47
C CYS A 20 -1.46 19.99 -19.01
N GLY A 21 -2.21 20.91 -19.62
CA GLY A 21 -2.35 20.96 -21.09
C GLY A 21 -1.03 21.17 -21.85
N ARG A 22 0.00 21.72 -21.19
CA ARG A 22 1.30 22.01 -21.80
C ARG A 22 2.28 20.83 -21.71
N CYS A 23 2.57 20.35 -20.50
CA CYS A 23 3.58 19.30 -20.30
C CYS A 23 2.99 17.90 -20.14
N LYS A 24 1.69 17.77 -19.87
CA LYS A 24 0.95 16.52 -19.56
C LYS A 24 1.46 15.70 -18.36
N ASN A 25 2.54 16.12 -17.71
CA ASN A 25 3.16 15.41 -16.59
C ASN A 25 2.59 15.78 -15.21
N ALA A 26 2.26 17.05 -14.99
CA ALA A 26 1.57 17.46 -13.77
C ALA A 26 0.07 17.17 -13.87
N ARG A 27 -0.56 16.76 -12.76
CA ARG A 27 -1.98 16.39 -12.71
C ARG A 27 -2.68 17.09 -11.54
N HIS A 28 -3.85 17.65 -11.79
CA HIS A 28 -4.59 18.46 -10.82
C HIS A 28 -6.05 18.03 -10.75
N CYS A 29 -6.63 18.07 -9.55
CA CYS A 29 -8.06 17.76 -9.38
C CYS A 29 -8.98 18.88 -9.89
N SER A 30 -8.48 20.11 -9.94
CA SER A 30 -9.24 21.28 -10.37
C SER A 30 -8.34 22.34 -10.99
N PHE A 31 -8.97 23.32 -11.65
CA PHE A 31 -8.29 24.45 -12.24
C PHE A 31 -7.62 25.33 -11.15
N GLU A 32 -8.25 25.45 -9.99
CA GLU A 32 -7.70 26.17 -8.83
C GLU A 32 -6.40 25.52 -8.37
N CYS A 33 -6.37 24.18 -8.28
CA CYS A 33 -5.15 23.45 -7.92
C CYS A 33 -4.04 23.65 -8.96
N GLN A 34 -4.37 23.65 -10.26
CA GLN A 34 -3.40 23.94 -11.31
C GLN A 34 -2.83 25.37 -11.18
N LYS A 35 -3.68 26.35 -10.89
CA LYS A 35 -3.27 27.76 -10.71
C LYS A 35 -2.39 27.95 -9.48
N THR A 36 -2.69 27.25 -8.38
CA THR A 36 -1.88 27.28 -7.15
C THR A 36 -0.49 26.69 -7.39
N ASP A 37 -0.43 25.55 -8.07
CA ASP A 37 0.83 24.88 -8.43
C ASP A 37 1.63 25.66 -9.48
N TRP A 38 1.00 26.53 -10.29
CA TRP A 38 1.68 27.24 -11.38
C TRP A 38 2.97 27.97 -10.95
N LYS A 39 3.01 28.54 -9.74
CA LYS A 39 4.20 29.27 -9.24
C LYS A 39 5.45 28.39 -9.19
N SER A 40 5.30 27.14 -8.73
CA SER A 40 6.37 26.12 -8.68
C SER A 40 6.49 25.34 -9.99
N HIS A 41 5.36 24.99 -10.60
CA HIS A 41 5.29 24.14 -11.78
C HIS A 41 5.85 24.80 -13.04
N LYS A 42 5.75 26.12 -13.20
CA LYS A 42 6.12 26.81 -14.46
C LYS A 42 7.54 26.48 -14.95
N VAL A 43 8.50 26.36 -14.04
CA VAL A 43 9.91 26.07 -14.35
C VAL A 43 10.05 24.67 -14.97
N VAL A 44 9.45 23.66 -14.33
CA VAL A 44 9.49 22.27 -14.82
C VAL A 44 8.55 22.03 -16.01
N CYS A 45 7.45 22.78 -16.09
CA CYS A 45 6.47 22.71 -17.17
C CYS A 45 7.11 23.03 -18.52
N ALA A 46 7.98 24.05 -18.56
CA ALA A 46 8.69 24.45 -19.77
C ALA A 46 9.70 23.38 -20.23
N ALA A 47 10.47 22.81 -19.30
CA ALA A 47 11.47 21.78 -19.60
C ALA A 47 10.86 20.46 -20.10
N GLN A 48 9.66 20.12 -19.61
CA GLN A 48 9.01 18.84 -19.93
C GLN A 48 8.15 18.89 -21.20
N ALA A 49 7.83 20.08 -21.72
CA ALA A 49 7.10 20.23 -22.97
C ALA A 49 7.97 19.89 -24.21
N THR A 50 9.30 19.94 -24.08
CA THR A 50 10.26 19.71 -25.18
C THR A 50 10.69 18.25 -25.34
N SER A 51 10.32 17.35 -24.43
CA SER A 51 10.79 15.96 -24.43
C SER A 51 9.80 14.94 -25.00
N GLN A 52 8.70 15.39 -25.62
CA GLN A 52 7.76 14.48 -26.29
C GLN A 52 8.26 14.14 -27.71
N GLN A 53 9.29 13.28 -27.80
CA GLN A 53 9.48 12.45 -29.00
C GLN A 53 8.61 11.19 -28.92
N PRO A 54 8.11 10.68 -30.05
CA PRO A 54 7.37 9.42 -30.10
C PRO A 54 8.35 8.25 -30.01
N SER A 55 8.49 7.66 -28.82
CA SER A 55 9.17 6.38 -28.65
C SER A 55 8.22 5.25 -29.03
N GLY A 56 8.53 4.56 -30.13
CA GLY A 56 7.96 3.26 -30.50
C GLY A 56 8.26 2.18 -29.45
N PRO A 57 7.78 0.95 -29.67
CA PRO A 57 7.77 -0.09 -28.64
C PRO A 57 9.19 -0.60 -28.46
N SER A 58 9.76 -0.39 -27.28
CA SER A 58 10.98 -1.07 -26.89
C SER A 58 10.95 -1.36 -25.40
N SER A 59 10.86 -2.67 -25.17
CA SER A 59 11.55 -3.39 -24.11
C SER A 59 11.08 -3.13 -22.69
N SER A 60 10.36 -4.13 -22.18
CA SER A 60 10.37 -4.55 -20.79
C SER A 60 11.79 -4.39 -20.22
N ALA A 61 12.01 -3.31 -19.49
CA ALA A 61 13.18 -3.16 -18.67
C ALA A 61 12.88 -3.89 -17.35
N ASP A 62 13.59 -4.99 -17.15
CA ASP A 62 13.83 -5.62 -15.86
C ASP A 62 14.02 -4.57 -14.77
N VAL A 63 13.00 -4.39 -13.93
CA VAL A 63 13.15 -3.76 -12.63
C VAL A 63 13.55 -4.82 -11.63
N SER A 64 14.80 -5.29 -11.73
CA SER A 64 15.49 -5.82 -10.55
C SER A 64 15.85 -4.64 -9.65
N ALA A 65 14.84 -4.04 -9.04
CA ALA A 65 15.04 -3.36 -7.77
C ALA A 65 15.38 -4.47 -6.79
N SER A 66 16.60 -4.46 -6.26
CA SER A 66 16.97 -5.25 -5.09
C SER A 66 16.14 -4.75 -3.91
N ILE A 67 14.91 -5.24 -3.81
CA ILE A 67 14.03 -5.03 -2.67
C ILE A 67 14.74 -5.67 -1.48
N SER A 68 15.02 -4.89 -0.45
CA SER A 68 15.62 -5.42 0.77
C SER A 68 14.63 -6.36 1.41
N ILE A 69 15.12 -7.41 2.07
CA ILE A 69 14.28 -8.38 2.79
C ILE A 69 13.28 -7.69 3.73
N SER A 70 13.70 -6.61 4.40
CA SER A 70 12.84 -5.77 5.25
C SER A 70 11.67 -5.13 4.51
N ASP A 71 11.87 -4.70 3.25
CA ASP A 71 10.85 -4.05 2.42
C ASP A 71 9.82 -5.09 1.93
N SER A 72 10.29 -6.32 1.68
CA SER A 72 9.45 -7.47 1.37
C SER A 72 8.55 -7.86 2.55
N SER A 73 9.12 -7.93 3.76
CA SER A 73 8.37 -8.20 4.99
C SER A 73 7.32 -7.12 5.28
N SER A 74 7.68 -5.85 5.11
CA SER A 74 6.72 -4.73 5.25
C SER A 74 5.55 -4.86 4.28
N SER A 75 5.81 -5.26 3.03
CA SER A 75 4.77 -5.41 2.01
C SER A 75 3.77 -6.53 2.35
N LEU A 76 4.24 -7.63 2.95
CA LEU A 76 3.38 -8.73 3.40
C LEU A 76 2.52 -8.33 4.61
N ILE A 77 3.10 -7.58 5.55
CA ILE A 77 2.38 -7.02 6.70
C ILE A 77 1.28 -6.08 6.21
N ASP A 78 1.58 -5.20 5.25
CA ASP A 78 0.60 -4.26 4.70
C ASP A 78 -0.52 -4.97 3.91
N ALA A 79 -0.20 -6.05 3.18
CA ALA A 79 -1.20 -6.87 2.52
C ALA A 79 -2.15 -7.54 3.52
N TYR A 80 -1.63 -8.05 4.63
CA TYR A 80 -2.44 -8.60 5.73
C TYR A 80 -3.32 -7.51 6.36
N ARG A 81 -2.76 -6.33 6.65
CA ARG A 81 -3.51 -5.17 7.19
C ARG A 81 -4.68 -4.77 6.30
N LEU A 82 -4.46 -4.68 4.98
CA LEU A 82 -5.49 -4.36 4.00
C LEU A 82 -6.61 -5.41 3.99
N ARG A 83 -6.27 -6.70 4.04
CA ARG A 83 -7.27 -7.78 4.11
C ARG A 83 -8.13 -7.68 5.37
N VAL A 84 -7.50 -7.47 6.53
CA VAL A 84 -8.22 -7.35 7.80
C VAL A 84 -9.11 -6.10 7.79
N ALA A 85 -8.62 -4.98 7.27
CA ALA A 85 -9.40 -3.76 7.11
C ALA A 85 -10.64 -3.97 6.23
N ASP A 86 -10.50 -4.67 5.10
CA ASP A 86 -11.62 -5.01 4.20
C ASP A 86 -12.65 -5.94 4.87
N GLU A 87 -12.19 -6.98 5.60
CA GLU A 87 -13.08 -7.88 6.35
C GLU A 87 -13.85 -7.14 7.46
N ILE A 88 -13.19 -6.18 8.15
CA ILE A 88 -13.82 -5.33 9.16
C ILE A 88 -14.81 -4.36 8.50
N GLU A 89 -14.42 -3.66 7.44
CA GLU A 89 -15.31 -2.78 6.71
C GLU A 89 -16.56 -3.53 6.24
N TYR A 90 -16.38 -4.74 5.69
CA TYR A 90 -17.48 -5.60 5.27
C TYR A 90 -18.42 -5.98 6.43
N LYS A 91 -17.86 -6.40 7.59
CA LYS A 91 -18.65 -6.86 8.74
C LYS A 91 -19.33 -5.72 9.52
N TYR A 92 -18.71 -4.54 9.57
CA TYR A 92 -19.11 -3.42 10.43
C TYR A 92 -19.66 -2.22 9.65
N LYS A 93 -19.91 -2.36 8.35
CA LYS A 93 -20.45 -1.34 7.44
C LYS A 93 -21.72 -0.62 7.93
N HIS A 94 -22.46 -1.23 8.85
CA HIS A 94 -23.74 -0.73 9.38
C HIS A 94 -23.68 -0.25 10.83
N THR A 95 -22.51 -0.27 11.48
CA THR A 95 -22.35 0.27 12.83
C THR A 95 -21.82 1.70 12.76
N ASP A 96 -22.40 2.64 13.52
CA ASP A 96 -21.95 4.04 13.66
C ASP A 96 -20.58 4.19 14.37
N LEU A 97 -19.80 3.11 14.41
CA LEU A 97 -18.45 3.08 14.96
C LEU A 97 -17.52 3.82 13.99
N ILE A 98 -16.64 4.68 14.50
CA ILE A 98 -15.69 5.45 13.67
C ILE A 98 -14.74 4.48 12.97
N LEU A 99 -15.07 4.14 11.72
CA LEU A 99 -14.47 3.08 10.91
C LEU A 99 -12.94 3.19 10.82
N GLU A 100 -12.42 4.43 10.81
CA GLU A 100 -11.00 4.73 10.72
C GLU A 100 -10.24 4.43 12.04
N ILE A 101 -10.87 4.70 13.19
CA ILE A 101 -10.30 4.42 14.52
C ILE A 101 -10.44 2.93 14.83
N VAL A 102 -11.60 2.35 14.53
CA VAL A 102 -11.90 0.93 14.76
C VAL A 102 -11.07 0.04 13.84
N GLY A 103 -10.91 0.42 12.56
CA GLY A 103 -10.05 -0.29 11.63
C GLY A 103 -8.59 -0.31 12.10
N ASN A 104 -8.02 0.83 12.48
CA ASN A 104 -6.65 0.89 12.97
C ASN A 104 -6.45 0.10 14.29
N ILE A 105 -7.40 0.19 15.23
CA ILE A 105 -7.36 -0.54 16.50
C ILE A 105 -7.50 -2.04 16.27
N LEU A 106 -8.47 -2.49 15.48
CA LEU A 106 -8.72 -3.91 15.23
C LEU A 106 -7.65 -4.54 14.33
N VAL A 107 -7.07 -3.80 13.37
CA VAL A 107 -5.92 -4.27 12.58
C VAL A 107 -4.69 -4.42 13.48
N SER A 108 -4.43 -3.44 14.35
CA SER A 108 -3.35 -3.54 15.34
C SER A 108 -3.61 -4.67 16.35
N GLN A 109 -4.85 -4.89 16.77
CA GLN A 109 -5.24 -6.01 17.59
C GLN A 109 -5.15 -7.34 16.85
N ALA A 110 -5.52 -7.45 15.58
CA ALA A 110 -5.39 -8.66 14.76
C ALA A 110 -3.93 -9.09 14.59
N ILE A 111 -3.04 -8.12 14.41
CA ILE A 111 -1.59 -8.36 14.41
C ILE A 111 -1.11 -8.85 15.79
N ASN A 112 -1.66 -8.32 16.89
CA ASN A 112 -1.34 -8.76 18.24
C ASN A 112 -2.10 -10.04 18.67
N LEU A 113 -3.19 -10.41 18.00
CA LEU A 113 -3.97 -11.64 18.20
C LEU A 113 -3.22 -12.88 17.70
N ASN A 114 -2.07 -12.71 17.04
CA ASN A 114 -1.08 -13.78 16.91
C ASN A 114 -0.61 -14.33 18.27
N ASN A 115 -0.80 -13.58 19.36
CA ASN A 115 -0.58 -13.99 20.74
C ASN A 115 -1.88 -14.39 21.46
N ALA A 116 -3.00 -14.56 20.75
CA ALA A 116 -4.27 -14.95 21.37
C ALA A 116 -4.16 -16.38 21.89
N GLU A 117 -4.21 -16.51 23.22
CA GLU A 117 -4.23 -17.80 23.90
C GLU A 117 -5.65 -18.16 24.31
N THR A 118 -6.12 -19.36 23.95
CA THR A 118 -7.27 -19.98 24.61
C THR A 118 -6.73 -20.97 25.62
N ASP A 119 -7.01 -20.78 26.91
CA ASP A 119 -6.49 -21.62 27.99
C ASP A 119 -4.94 -21.76 27.98
N GLY A 120 -4.23 -20.68 27.64
CA GLY A 120 -2.76 -20.68 27.55
C GLY A 120 -2.21 -21.38 26.30
N VAL A 121 -3.07 -21.77 25.36
CA VAL A 121 -2.67 -22.37 24.08
C VAL A 121 -2.80 -21.30 22.99
N PRO A 122 -1.70 -20.91 22.32
CA PRO A 122 -1.76 -20.04 21.16
C PRO A 122 -2.70 -20.65 20.12
N VAL A 123 -3.70 -19.89 19.67
CA VAL A 123 -4.64 -20.36 18.65
C VAL A 123 -3.98 -20.26 17.28
N PRO A 124 -3.61 -21.37 16.62
CA PRO A 124 -2.95 -21.32 15.33
C PRO A 124 -3.95 -20.90 14.25
N GLY A 125 -3.53 -20.03 13.34
CA GLY A 125 -4.25 -19.74 12.12
C GLY A 125 -5.26 -18.59 12.19
N THR A 126 -5.33 -17.86 13.30
CA THR A 126 -6.28 -16.75 13.48
C THR A 126 -5.68 -15.35 13.27
N GLY A 127 -4.38 -15.25 13.00
CA GLY A 127 -3.68 -13.98 12.80
C GLY A 127 -2.85 -13.93 11.51
N LEU A 128 -1.74 -13.21 11.56
CA LEU A 128 -0.72 -13.16 10.52
C LEU A 128 -0.14 -14.55 10.24
N ASP A 129 -0.04 -15.40 11.26
CA ASP A 129 0.44 -16.78 11.15
C ASP A 129 -0.40 -17.61 10.16
N GLY A 130 -1.73 -17.56 10.28
CA GLY A 130 -2.67 -18.23 9.38
C GLY A 130 -2.67 -17.63 7.98
N PHE A 131 -2.46 -16.32 7.87
CA PHE A 131 -2.29 -15.66 6.58
C PHE A 131 -1.03 -16.16 5.86
N LEU A 132 0.10 -16.25 6.56
CA LEU A 132 1.36 -16.77 6.01
C LEU A 132 1.25 -18.25 5.66
N ASP A 133 0.60 -19.07 6.49
CA ASP A 133 0.30 -20.48 6.17
C ASP A 133 -0.50 -20.62 4.88
N LEU A 134 -1.52 -19.78 4.70
CA LEU A 134 -2.32 -19.78 3.48
C LEU A 134 -1.48 -19.37 2.27
N ALA A 135 -0.65 -18.34 2.39
CA ALA A 135 0.21 -17.86 1.32
C ALA A 135 1.23 -18.93 0.90
N GLU A 136 1.89 -19.57 1.88
CA GLU A 136 2.84 -20.68 1.67
C GLU A 136 2.19 -21.90 1.03
N LYS A 137 0.99 -22.29 1.51
CA LYS A 137 0.25 -23.43 0.95
C LYS A 137 -0.23 -23.19 -0.48
N THR A 138 -0.51 -21.94 -0.84
CA THR A 138 -0.98 -21.57 -2.19
C THR A 138 0.14 -21.70 -3.23
N GLY A 139 1.42 -21.75 -2.81
CA GLY A 139 2.60 -22.16 -3.60
C GLY A 139 2.96 -21.31 -4.82
N THR A 140 2.07 -20.40 -5.23
CA THR A 140 2.20 -19.54 -6.42
C THR A 140 2.41 -18.07 -6.05
N VAL A 141 2.11 -17.72 -4.80
CA VAL A 141 2.17 -16.34 -4.30
C VAL A 141 3.49 -16.07 -3.59
N MET A 142 4.14 -17.12 -3.05
CA MET A 142 5.40 -16.97 -2.35
C MET A 142 6.57 -16.89 -3.33
N PRO A 143 7.45 -15.89 -3.16
CA PRO A 143 8.65 -15.78 -3.97
C PRO A 143 9.64 -16.91 -3.65
N VAL A 144 10.47 -17.26 -4.63
CA VAL A 144 11.46 -18.36 -4.52
C VAL A 144 12.51 -18.16 -3.42
N TRP A 145 12.68 -16.93 -2.94
CA TRP A 145 13.59 -16.58 -1.86
C TRP A 145 12.93 -16.60 -0.47
N TRP A 146 11.63 -16.95 -0.36
CA TRP A 146 10.94 -17.08 0.92
C TRP A 146 11.49 -18.27 1.73
N SER A 147 11.76 -18.05 3.02
CA SER A 147 12.30 -19.06 3.93
C SER A 147 11.63 -18.99 5.31
N LYS A 148 11.90 -20.00 6.14
CA LYS A 148 11.45 -20.02 7.53
C LYS A 148 12.04 -18.86 8.34
N GLU A 149 13.31 -18.49 8.11
CA GLU A 149 13.90 -17.35 8.82
C GLU A 149 13.20 -16.03 8.47
N LEU A 150 12.84 -15.84 7.19
CA LEU A 150 12.09 -14.67 6.74
C LEU A 150 10.69 -14.60 7.33
N ARG A 151 10.05 -15.75 7.53
CA ARG A 151 8.76 -15.84 8.20
C ARG A 151 8.85 -15.36 9.64
N GLU A 152 9.89 -15.77 10.36
CA GLU A 152 10.15 -15.36 11.75
C GLU A 152 10.47 -13.86 11.84
N GLU A 153 11.29 -13.32 10.92
CA GLU A 153 11.59 -11.88 10.82
C GLU A 153 10.31 -11.06 10.52
N CYS A 154 9.50 -11.51 9.57
CA CYS A 154 8.23 -10.87 9.23
C CYS A 154 7.27 -10.84 10.44
N PHE A 155 7.30 -11.89 11.27
CA PHE A 155 6.49 -11.98 12.47
C PHE A 155 6.97 -11.02 13.57
N ALA A 156 8.28 -10.96 13.81
CA ALA A 156 8.87 -10.06 14.80
C ALA A 156 8.62 -8.58 14.45
N LEU A 157 8.76 -8.24 13.15
CA LEU A 157 8.44 -6.91 12.63
C LEU A 157 6.96 -6.55 12.78
N ALA A 158 6.06 -7.52 12.59
CA ALA A 158 4.63 -7.27 12.71
C ALA A 158 4.20 -7.02 14.16
N THR A 159 4.73 -7.81 15.09
CA THR A 159 4.34 -7.77 16.52
C THR A 159 5.07 -6.69 17.31
N GLY A 160 6.11 -6.07 16.74
CA GLY A 160 6.95 -5.09 17.43
C GLY A 160 7.79 -5.73 18.55
N ALA A 161 8.04 -7.04 18.45
CA ALA A 161 8.85 -7.79 19.41
C ALA A 161 10.34 -7.39 19.38
N ASP A 162 10.76 -6.65 18.37
CA ASP A 162 12.09 -6.06 18.26
C ASP A 162 12.03 -4.52 18.37
N ALA A 163 12.12 -4.04 19.61
CA ALA A 163 12.66 -2.73 19.99
C ALA A 163 13.47 -2.86 21.29
#